data_AF-A0A1A2Y4U7-F1
#
_entry.id   AF-A0A1A2Y4U7-F1
#
_cell.length_a   1.000
_cell.length_b   1.000
_cell.length_c   1.000
_cell.angle_alpha   90.00
_cell.angle_beta   90.00
_cell.angle_gamma   90.00
#
_symmetry.space_group_name_H-M   'P 1'
#
loop_
_entity.id
_entity.type
_entity.pdbx_description
1 polymer ?
#
loop_
_entity_poly.entity_id
_entity_poly.type
_entity_poly.pdbx_seq_one_letter_code
_entity_poly.pdbx_strand_id
1 'polypeptide(L)'
;MANPYPEPGHEVELDFAREWVEFYDPDNPEHLIAADLTWLLSRWTCVFGTPACHGTVEGRPDDGCCSHGAFLSDDDDRARLDDAVQQLTDEDWQFREKGLGRKGYLELDEHDGQPQYRTRKHKDACIFLNRPGFPAGVGCALHSKALKLGVAPLTMKPDVCWQLPIRRSQEWVTRPDGTEILKTTVTEFDRRGWGSGGADLHWYCTGDPGAHVGAKQVWESMADELTELLGAKAYAELAAMCKRRSKLGLIAVHPATRLAE
;
A
#
# COMPACT_ATOMS: atom_id res chain seq x y z
N MET A 1 -21.37 5.07 29.40
CA MET A 1 -20.09 5.75 29.10
C MET A 1 -19.34 4.81 28.18
N ALA A 2 -19.26 5.15 26.90
CA ALA A 2 -18.57 4.31 25.91
C ALA A 2 -17.05 4.40 26.16
N ASN A 3 -16.37 3.26 26.04
CA ASN A 3 -14.92 3.15 26.15
C ASN A 3 -14.28 4.13 25.14
N PRO A 4 -13.45 5.10 25.55
CA PRO A 4 -12.87 6.10 24.65
C PRO A 4 -11.77 5.52 23.74
N TYR A 5 -11.37 4.27 23.98
CA TYR A 5 -10.39 3.56 23.17
C TYR A 5 -11.13 2.50 22.34
N PRO A 6 -11.02 2.53 21.00
CA PRO A 6 -11.48 1.40 20.19
C PRO A 6 -10.72 0.15 20.64
N GLU A 7 -11.43 -0.98 20.78
CA GLU A 7 -10.77 -2.26 21.02
C GLU A 7 -9.85 -2.57 19.81
N PRO A 8 -8.71 -3.25 19.98
CA PRO A 8 -7.89 -3.67 18.83
C PRO A 8 -8.73 -4.41 17.79
N GLY A 9 -8.57 -4.08 16.50
CA GLY A 9 -9.43 -4.59 15.42
C GLY A 9 -10.58 -3.67 15.02
N HIS A 10 -10.64 -2.45 15.56
CA HIS A 10 -11.64 -1.44 15.23
C HIS A 10 -11.04 -0.24 14.49
N GLU A 11 -11.54 -0.03 13.28
CA GLU A 11 -11.16 1.11 12.43
C GLU A 11 -11.83 2.41 12.87
N VAL A 12 -11.17 3.54 12.62
CA VAL A 12 -11.78 4.86 12.69
C VAL A 12 -12.67 5.13 11.49
N GLU A 13 -13.63 6.05 11.65
CA GLU A 13 -14.46 6.53 10.55
C GLU A 13 -13.61 7.13 9.41
N LEU A 14 -14.08 7.02 8.17
CA LEU A 14 -13.35 7.47 6.98
C LEU A 14 -13.43 8.98 6.72
N ASP A 15 -14.41 9.66 7.33
CA ASP A 15 -14.69 11.09 7.12
C ASP A 15 -14.21 11.92 8.30
N PHE A 16 -13.00 12.44 8.18
CA PHE A 16 -12.38 13.35 9.15
C PHE A 16 -11.65 14.50 8.43
N ALA A 17 -11.36 15.56 9.18
CA ALA A 17 -10.58 16.67 8.65
C ALA A 17 -9.21 16.17 8.17
N ARG A 18 -8.75 16.65 7.01
CA ARG A 18 -7.42 16.37 6.46
C ARG A 18 -6.66 17.66 6.25
N GLU A 19 -5.37 17.63 6.54
CA GLU A 19 -4.44 18.72 6.24
C GLU A 19 -3.64 18.37 4.98
N TRP A 20 -3.59 19.31 4.04
CA TRP A 20 -3.01 19.08 2.71
C TRP A 20 -1.90 20.07 2.40
N VAL A 21 -0.98 19.66 1.55
CA VAL A 21 -0.06 20.56 0.86
C VAL A 21 -0.16 20.38 -0.64
N GLU A 22 -0.10 21.49 -1.38
CA GLU A 22 0.05 21.49 -2.83
C GLU A 22 1.36 22.20 -3.20
N PHE A 23 2.15 21.57 -4.07
CA PHE A 23 3.42 22.11 -4.56
C PHE A 23 3.73 21.54 -5.94
N TYR A 24 4.59 22.23 -6.69
CA TYR A 24 5.00 21.76 -8.02
C TYR A 24 6.21 20.86 -7.92
N ASP A 25 6.27 19.88 -8.82
CA ASP A 25 7.48 19.10 -9.05
C ASP A 25 8.65 20.04 -9.42
N PRO A 26 9.77 19.99 -8.67
CA PRO A 26 10.93 20.83 -8.96
C PRO A 26 11.51 20.67 -10.37
N ASP A 27 11.29 19.53 -11.03
CA ASP A 27 11.76 19.26 -12.38
C ASP A 27 10.70 19.49 -13.46
N ASN A 28 9.44 19.65 -13.08
CA ASN A 28 8.34 19.82 -14.03
C ASN A 28 7.32 20.86 -13.54
N PRO A 29 7.36 22.10 -14.06
CA PRO A 29 6.41 23.15 -13.67
C PRO A 29 4.95 22.86 -14.09
N GLU A 30 4.74 21.86 -14.95
CA GLU A 30 3.41 21.41 -15.40
C GLU A 30 2.92 20.19 -14.58
N HIS A 31 3.62 19.81 -13.51
CA HIS A 31 3.23 18.73 -12.60
C HIS A 31 2.95 19.28 -11.20
N LEU A 32 1.67 19.33 -10.83
CA LEU A 32 1.19 19.72 -9.51
C LEU A 32 1.02 18.48 -8.63
N ILE A 33 1.55 18.51 -7.42
CA ILE A 33 1.44 17.42 -6.45
C ILE A 33 0.61 17.91 -5.26
N ALA A 34 -0.48 17.21 -4.96
CA ALA A 34 -1.30 17.38 -3.76
C ALA A 34 -1.05 16.19 -2.82
N ALA A 35 -0.59 16.45 -1.60
CA ALA A 35 -0.22 15.41 -0.64
C ALA A 35 -0.94 15.58 0.70
N ASP A 36 -1.52 14.48 1.18
CA ASP A 36 -2.22 14.42 2.45
C ASP A 36 -1.23 14.33 3.62
N LEU A 37 -1.06 15.45 4.33
CA LEU A 37 -0.17 15.53 5.50
C LEU A 37 -0.75 14.81 6.71
N THR A 38 -2.08 14.69 6.82
CA THR A 38 -2.72 13.89 7.89
C THR A 38 -2.29 12.44 7.78
N TRP A 39 -2.23 11.88 6.57
CA TRP A 39 -1.73 10.54 6.32
C TRP A 39 -0.20 10.44 6.46
N LEU A 40 0.54 11.29 5.76
CA LEU A 40 2.00 11.19 5.65
C LEU A 40 2.73 11.39 6.98
N LEU A 41 2.17 12.18 7.90
CA LEU A 41 2.71 12.38 9.25
C LEU A 41 2.08 11.44 10.29
N SER A 42 1.19 10.54 9.89
CA SER A 42 0.67 9.48 10.77
C SER A 42 1.79 8.51 11.17
N ARG A 43 1.52 7.73 12.22
CA ARG A 43 2.43 6.67 12.70
C ARG A 43 2.04 5.28 12.19
N TRP A 44 1.34 5.20 11.07
CA TRP A 44 1.01 3.89 10.48
C TRP A 44 2.29 3.09 10.18
N THR A 45 2.24 1.79 10.45
CA THR A 45 3.23 0.81 10.00
C THR A 45 2.51 -0.48 9.61
N CYS A 46 3.07 -1.23 8.66
CA CYS A 46 2.58 -2.58 8.40
C CYS A 46 2.75 -3.44 9.66
N VAL A 47 1.67 -4.10 10.08
CA VAL A 47 1.61 -4.97 11.26
C VAL A 47 1.44 -6.45 10.90
N PHE A 48 1.60 -6.80 9.62
CA PHE A 48 1.52 -8.19 9.16
C PHE A 48 2.47 -9.11 9.93
N GLY A 49 2.00 -10.30 10.30
CA GLY A 49 2.76 -11.26 11.11
C GLY A 49 2.78 -10.95 12.61
N THR A 50 2.09 -9.89 13.05
CA THR A 50 1.86 -9.59 14.47
C THR A 50 0.39 -9.83 14.85
N PRO A 51 0.06 -9.94 16.16
CA PRO A 51 -1.33 -10.06 16.60
C PRO A 51 -2.25 -8.89 16.21
N ALA A 52 -1.69 -7.74 15.80
CA ALA A 52 -2.45 -6.56 15.37
C ALA A 52 -2.92 -6.64 13.91
N CYS A 53 -2.50 -7.65 13.13
CA CYS A 53 -3.01 -7.88 11.78
C CYS A 53 -4.22 -8.81 11.82
N HIS A 54 -5.42 -8.26 11.60
CA HIS A 54 -6.66 -9.04 11.60
C HIS A 54 -7.01 -9.65 10.23
N GLY A 55 -6.30 -9.23 9.17
CA GLY A 55 -6.53 -9.69 7.80
C GLY A 55 -7.79 -9.10 7.16
N THR A 56 -7.83 -9.03 5.82
CA THR A 56 -8.99 -8.44 5.11
C THR A 56 -10.21 -9.36 5.06
N VAL A 57 -10.03 -10.65 5.38
CA VAL A 57 -11.10 -11.65 5.39
C VAL A 57 -11.23 -12.22 6.81
N GLU A 58 -12.47 -12.31 7.29
CA GLU A 58 -12.79 -12.79 8.63
C GLU A 58 -12.16 -14.17 8.91
N GLY A 59 -11.55 -14.32 10.08
CA GLY A 59 -10.90 -15.56 10.52
C GLY A 59 -9.62 -15.91 9.76
N ARG A 60 -9.07 -15.01 8.93
CA ARG A 60 -7.86 -15.24 8.12
C ARG A 60 -6.78 -14.17 8.35
N PRO A 61 -6.30 -13.98 9.60
CA PRO A 61 -5.31 -12.94 9.93
C PRO A 61 -3.97 -13.15 9.23
N ASP A 62 -3.59 -14.41 8.98
CA ASP A 62 -2.32 -14.79 8.33
C ASP A 62 -2.26 -14.43 6.84
N ASP A 63 -3.38 -14.00 6.24
CA ASP A 63 -3.42 -13.60 4.83
C ASP A 63 -3.19 -12.10 4.63
N GLY A 64 -3.39 -11.28 5.66
CA GLY A 64 -3.23 -9.82 5.57
C GLY A 64 -4.01 -9.22 4.38
N CYS A 65 -3.35 -8.37 3.61
CA CYS A 65 -3.88 -7.80 2.36
C CYS A 65 -3.75 -8.75 1.14
N CYS A 66 -3.14 -9.93 1.29
CA CYS A 66 -2.90 -10.86 0.19
C CYS A 66 -4.10 -11.76 -0.14
N SER A 67 -5.23 -11.63 0.56
CA SER A 67 -6.43 -12.48 0.41
C SER A 67 -7.01 -12.48 -1.01
N HIS A 68 -6.91 -11.36 -1.72
CA HIS A 68 -7.62 -11.15 -2.99
C HIS A 68 -6.74 -11.35 -4.23
N GLY A 69 -5.45 -11.65 -4.08
CA GLY A 69 -4.49 -11.46 -5.18
C GLY A 69 -4.27 -9.97 -5.45
N ALA A 70 -3.66 -9.66 -6.59
CA ALA A 70 -3.30 -8.29 -6.95
C ALA A 70 -3.36 -8.12 -8.45
N PHE A 71 -4.17 -7.16 -8.93
CA PHE A 71 -4.21 -6.77 -10.32
C PHE A 71 -2.89 -6.15 -10.76
N LEU A 72 -2.51 -6.42 -12.01
CA LEU A 72 -1.35 -5.79 -12.64
C LEU A 72 -1.78 -4.47 -13.28
N SER A 73 -0.97 -3.44 -13.13
CA SER A 73 -1.26 -2.10 -13.66
C SER A 73 -1.07 -2.04 -15.18
N ASP A 74 0.01 -2.62 -15.69
CA ASP A 74 0.39 -2.60 -17.10
C ASP A 74 1.36 -3.75 -17.47
N ASP A 75 1.84 -3.74 -18.73
CA ASP A 75 2.80 -4.71 -19.23
C ASP A 75 4.18 -4.61 -18.55
N ASP A 76 4.56 -3.43 -18.05
CA ASP A 76 5.83 -3.24 -17.34
C ASP A 76 5.75 -3.84 -15.93
N ASP A 77 4.62 -3.70 -15.22
CA ASP A 77 4.36 -4.37 -13.94
C ASP A 77 4.40 -5.90 -14.10
N ARG A 78 3.83 -6.41 -15.19
CA ARG A 78 3.95 -7.82 -15.54
C ARG A 78 5.41 -8.25 -15.77
N ALA A 79 6.17 -7.50 -16.55
CA ALA A 79 7.57 -7.82 -16.82
C ALA A 79 8.41 -7.83 -15.54
N ARG A 80 8.23 -6.83 -14.66
CA ARG A 80 8.88 -6.79 -13.34
C ARG A 80 8.52 -7.98 -12.48
N LEU A 81 7.24 -8.39 -12.45
CA LEU A 81 6.82 -9.58 -11.72
C LEU A 81 7.45 -10.86 -12.29
N ASP A 82 7.51 -11.00 -13.62
CA ASP A 82 8.13 -12.15 -14.28
C ASP A 82 9.61 -12.26 -13.91
N ASP A 83 10.34 -11.15 -13.86
CA ASP A 83 11.74 -11.09 -13.41
C ASP A 83 11.89 -11.42 -11.92
N ALA A 84 10.97 -10.95 -11.07
CA ALA A 84 10.96 -11.27 -9.64
C ALA A 84 10.70 -12.77 -9.39
N VAL A 85 9.81 -13.38 -10.18
CA VAL A 85 9.47 -14.81 -10.10
C VAL A 85 10.69 -15.69 -10.45
N GLN A 86 11.50 -15.29 -11.44
CA GLN A 86 12.70 -16.04 -11.82
C GLN A 86 13.74 -16.11 -10.68
N GLN A 87 13.72 -15.15 -9.76
CA GLN A 87 14.62 -15.12 -8.61
C GLN A 87 14.15 -15.99 -7.44
N LEU A 88 12.89 -16.43 -7.43
CA LEU A 88 12.32 -17.27 -6.37
C LEU A 88 12.77 -18.73 -6.53
N THR A 89 13.18 -19.34 -5.43
CA THR A 89 13.49 -20.76 -5.32
C THR A 89 12.36 -21.52 -4.62
N ASP A 90 12.43 -22.86 -4.59
CA ASP A 90 11.48 -23.70 -3.84
C ASP A 90 11.59 -23.47 -2.32
N GLU A 91 12.71 -22.95 -1.84
CA GLU A 91 12.88 -22.51 -0.44
C GLU A 91 12.19 -21.18 -0.17
N ASP A 92 12.04 -20.31 -1.17
CA ASP A 92 11.45 -18.98 -1.00
C ASP A 92 9.92 -19.00 -1.13
N TRP A 93 9.38 -19.87 -1.98
CA TRP A 93 7.98 -19.84 -2.40
C TRP A 93 7.29 -21.20 -2.30
N GLN A 94 6.42 -21.36 -1.31
CA GLN A 94 5.71 -22.59 -0.97
C GLN A 94 4.97 -23.22 -2.16
N PHE A 95 4.37 -22.40 -3.01
CA PHE A 95 3.52 -22.84 -4.12
C PHE A 95 4.19 -22.70 -5.48
N ARG A 96 5.54 -22.61 -5.53
CA ARG A 96 6.30 -22.42 -6.77
C ARG A 96 5.98 -23.44 -7.84
N GLU A 97 5.91 -24.73 -7.50
CA GLU A 97 5.52 -25.80 -8.43
C GLU A 97 4.13 -25.52 -9.07
N LYS A 98 3.18 -25.02 -8.27
CA LYS A 98 1.83 -24.71 -8.76
C LYS A 98 1.78 -23.42 -9.57
N GLY A 99 2.60 -22.43 -9.21
CA GLY A 99 2.70 -21.16 -9.92
C GLY A 99 3.45 -21.26 -11.25
N LEU A 100 4.42 -22.16 -11.37
CA LEU A 100 5.13 -22.44 -12.62
C LEU A 100 4.47 -23.55 -13.46
N GLY A 101 3.45 -24.21 -12.91
CA GLY A 101 2.68 -25.23 -13.63
C GLY A 101 1.73 -24.64 -14.68
N ARG A 102 0.95 -25.51 -15.33
CA ARG A 102 0.04 -25.16 -16.45
C ARG A 102 -0.90 -23.97 -16.20
N LYS A 103 -1.30 -23.73 -14.94
CA LYS A 103 -2.22 -22.64 -14.58
C LYS A 103 -1.51 -21.31 -14.31
N GLY A 104 -0.18 -21.25 -14.26
CA GLY A 104 0.60 -20.03 -14.06
C GLY A 104 0.43 -19.38 -12.68
N TYR A 105 1.09 -18.27 -12.41
CA TYR A 105 0.88 -17.46 -11.20
C TYR A 105 -0.07 -16.27 -11.43
N LEU A 106 -0.58 -16.12 -12.65
CA LEU A 106 -1.57 -15.13 -13.04
C LEU A 106 -2.88 -15.80 -13.45
N GLU A 107 -3.99 -15.10 -13.26
CA GLU A 107 -5.30 -15.42 -13.82
C GLU A 107 -5.97 -14.16 -14.35
N LEU A 108 -6.91 -14.31 -15.27
CA LEU A 108 -7.78 -13.22 -15.71
C LEU A 108 -8.94 -13.09 -14.74
N ASP A 109 -9.26 -11.86 -14.38
CA ASP A 109 -10.46 -11.50 -13.64
C ASP A 109 -11.04 -10.19 -14.18
N GLU A 110 -12.23 -9.81 -13.75
CA GLU A 110 -12.85 -8.55 -14.14
C GLU A 110 -12.42 -7.43 -13.20
N HIS A 111 -11.95 -6.32 -13.79
CA HIS A 111 -11.72 -5.05 -13.10
C HIS A 111 -12.29 -3.92 -13.97
N ASP A 112 -13.19 -3.11 -13.40
CA ASP A 112 -13.92 -2.03 -14.10
C ASP A 112 -14.57 -2.49 -15.43
N GLY A 113 -15.16 -3.68 -15.43
CA GLY A 113 -15.84 -4.26 -16.60
C GLY A 113 -14.89 -4.71 -17.72
N GLN A 114 -13.58 -4.76 -17.46
CA GLN A 114 -12.58 -5.22 -18.41
C GLN A 114 -11.79 -6.41 -17.84
N PRO A 115 -11.39 -7.38 -18.69
CA PRO A 115 -10.52 -8.46 -18.26
C PRO A 115 -9.12 -7.90 -17.96
N GLN A 116 -8.65 -8.13 -16.73
CA GLN A 116 -7.31 -7.75 -16.29
C GLN A 116 -6.60 -8.93 -15.64
N TYR A 117 -5.28 -8.98 -15.79
CA TYR A 117 -4.47 -9.97 -15.10
C TYR A 117 -4.36 -9.61 -13.63
N ARG A 118 -4.49 -10.65 -12.78
CA ARG A 118 -4.12 -10.56 -11.37
C ARG A 118 -3.31 -11.76 -10.93
N THR A 119 -2.55 -11.61 -9.85
CA THR A 119 -1.94 -12.76 -9.19
C THR A 119 -3.01 -13.75 -8.76
N ARG A 120 -2.82 -15.00 -9.16
CA ARG A 120 -3.81 -16.06 -9.00
C ARG A 120 -4.03 -16.39 -7.54
N LYS A 121 -5.28 -16.66 -7.16
CA LYS A 121 -5.56 -17.26 -5.86
C LYS A 121 -5.28 -18.76 -5.87
N HIS A 122 -4.57 -19.24 -4.85
CA HIS A 122 -4.38 -20.65 -4.56
C HIS A 122 -4.71 -20.92 -3.10
N LYS A 123 -5.70 -21.79 -2.86
CA LYS A 123 -6.27 -22.03 -1.52
C LYS A 123 -6.69 -20.71 -0.87
N ASP A 124 -7.59 -20.03 -1.56
CA ASP A 124 -8.31 -18.82 -1.15
C ASP A 124 -7.51 -17.53 -0.93
N ALA A 125 -6.18 -17.54 -1.04
CA ALA A 125 -5.35 -16.32 -0.99
C ALA A 125 -4.34 -16.29 -2.15
N CYS A 126 -3.62 -15.18 -2.33
CA CYS A 126 -2.59 -15.01 -3.35
C CYS A 126 -1.60 -16.18 -3.36
N ILE A 127 -1.24 -16.66 -4.56
CA ILE A 127 -0.31 -17.77 -4.75
C ILE A 127 1.10 -17.49 -4.21
N PHE A 128 1.50 -16.22 -4.07
CA PHE A 128 2.79 -15.81 -3.50
C PHE A 128 2.79 -15.75 -1.98
N LEU A 129 1.64 -15.91 -1.30
CA LEU A 129 1.58 -15.94 0.15
C LEU A 129 2.03 -17.31 0.67
N ASN A 130 3.16 -17.37 1.36
CA ASN A 130 3.54 -18.54 2.14
C ASN A 130 2.66 -18.61 3.39
N ARG A 131 2.16 -19.81 3.69
CA ARG A 131 1.24 -20.06 4.82
C ARG A 131 2.00 -20.44 6.09
N PRO A 132 1.35 -20.36 7.27
CA PRO A 132 1.92 -20.85 8.52
C PRO A 132 2.46 -22.29 8.38
N GLY A 133 3.64 -22.53 8.96
CA GLY A 133 4.33 -23.82 8.89
C GLY A 133 5.27 -24.01 7.69
N PHE A 134 5.33 -23.08 6.73
CA PHE A 134 6.35 -23.12 5.69
C PHE A 134 7.74 -22.73 6.24
N PRO A 135 8.83 -23.45 5.95
CA PRO A 135 10.14 -23.20 6.55
C PRO A 135 10.71 -21.79 6.36
N ALA A 136 10.39 -21.10 5.25
CA ALA A 136 10.83 -19.71 5.03
C ALA A 136 9.94 -18.65 5.70
N GLY A 137 8.96 -19.07 6.50
CA GLY A 137 8.04 -18.20 7.22
C GLY A 137 6.76 -17.88 6.46
N VAL A 138 5.78 -17.36 7.21
CA VAL A 138 4.51 -16.83 6.69
C VAL A 138 4.73 -15.47 6.02
N GLY A 139 4.02 -15.19 4.93
CA GLY A 139 4.09 -13.91 4.23
C GLY A 139 4.41 -14.00 2.75
N CYS A 140 4.46 -12.84 2.09
CA CYS A 140 4.68 -12.76 0.64
C CYS A 140 6.09 -13.22 0.27
N ALA A 141 6.22 -14.24 -0.57
CA ALA A 141 7.50 -14.77 -1.05
C ALA A 141 8.35 -13.70 -1.75
N LEU A 142 7.72 -12.79 -2.51
CA LEU A 142 8.40 -11.67 -3.19
C LEU A 142 9.00 -10.68 -2.19
N HIS A 143 8.24 -10.35 -1.14
CA HIS A 143 8.71 -9.46 -0.08
C HIS A 143 9.87 -10.10 0.70
N SER A 144 9.71 -11.35 1.15
CA SER A 144 10.76 -12.07 1.87
C SER A 144 12.02 -12.24 1.02
N LYS A 145 11.88 -12.45 -0.29
CA LYS A 145 13.02 -12.52 -1.21
C LYS A 145 13.74 -11.18 -1.35
N ALA A 146 13.01 -10.07 -1.48
CA ALA A 146 13.61 -8.74 -1.54
C ALA A 146 14.46 -8.45 -0.30
N LEU A 147 13.94 -8.76 0.90
CA LEU A 147 14.69 -8.63 2.15
C LEU A 147 15.95 -9.50 2.17
N LYS A 148 15.88 -10.75 1.71
CA LYS A 148 17.06 -11.64 1.59
C LYS A 148 18.12 -11.09 0.63
N LEU A 149 17.71 -10.42 -0.43
CA LEU A 149 18.59 -9.80 -1.42
C LEU A 149 19.11 -8.42 -0.99
N GLY A 150 18.54 -7.83 0.07
CA GLY A 150 18.89 -6.48 0.52
C GLY A 150 18.38 -5.37 -0.42
N VAL A 151 17.30 -5.63 -1.16
CA VAL A 151 16.65 -4.65 -2.05
C VAL A 151 15.28 -4.25 -1.49
N ALA A 152 14.79 -3.07 -1.89
CA ALA A 152 13.49 -2.58 -1.47
C ALA A 152 12.38 -3.53 -1.98
N PRO A 153 11.39 -3.93 -1.15
CA PRO A 153 10.33 -4.85 -1.59
C PRO A 153 9.52 -4.38 -2.80
N LEU A 154 9.43 -3.07 -3.05
CA LEU A 154 8.79 -2.51 -4.23
C LEU A 154 9.41 -2.99 -5.55
N THR A 155 10.70 -3.35 -5.56
CA THR A 155 11.40 -3.79 -6.77
C THR A 155 11.05 -5.22 -7.18
N MET A 156 10.29 -5.95 -6.36
CA MET A 156 9.91 -7.35 -6.62
C MET A 156 8.40 -7.60 -6.58
N LYS A 157 7.62 -6.66 -6.07
CA LYS A 157 6.18 -6.82 -5.85
C LYS A 157 5.41 -6.20 -7.02
N PRO A 158 4.20 -6.70 -7.34
CA PRO A 158 3.30 -5.99 -8.25
C PRO A 158 2.96 -4.59 -7.73
N ASP A 159 2.63 -3.69 -8.64
CA ASP A 159 2.37 -2.27 -8.34
C ASP A 159 1.39 -2.04 -7.23
N VAL A 160 0.20 -2.65 -7.33
CA VAL A 160 -0.83 -2.53 -6.30
C VAL A 160 -0.30 -3.00 -4.94
N CYS A 161 0.51 -4.06 -4.89
CA CYS A 161 0.98 -4.62 -3.63
C CYS A 161 2.01 -3.77 -2.89
N TRP A 162 2.92 -3.09 -3.60
CA TRP A 162 3.92 -2.24 -2.96
C TRP A 162 3.40 -0.84 -2.69
N GLN A 163 2.45 -0.36 -3.50
CA GLN A 163 1.85 0.95 -3.27
C GLN A 163 1.05 0.97 -1.97
N LEU A 164 0.34 -0.10 -1.61
CA LEU A 164 -0.36 -0.15 -0.33
C LEU A 164 0.59 0.13 0.85
N PRO A 165 0.22 1.05 1.78
CA PRO A 165 -1.06 1.76 1.93
C PRO A 165 -1.10 3.17 1.33
N ILE A 166 -0.20 3.54 0.43
CA ILE A 166 -0.22 4.81 -0.29
C ILE A 166 -1.12 4.68 -1.51
N ARG A 167 -2.08 5.60 -1.63
CA ARG A 167 -2.88 5.74 -2.85
C ARG A 167 -2.36 6.92 -3.66
N ARG A 168 -2.03 6.66 -4.93
CA ARG A 168 -1.74 7.69 -5.92
C ARG A 168 -2.85 7.72 -6.96
N SER A 169 -3.34 8.91 -7.29
CA SER A 169 -4.15 9.14 -8.48
C SER A 169 -3.58 10.29 -9.29
N GLN A 170 -3.78 10.24 -10.60
CA GLN A 170 -3.29 11.26 -11.52
C GLN A 170 -4.41 11.68 -12.47
N GLU A 171 -4.52 12.98 -12.73
CA GLU A 171 -5.47 13.54 -13.68
C GLU A 171 -4.85 14.73 -14.43
N TRP A 172 -5.26 14.92 -15.68
CA TRP A 172 -4.95 16.13 -16.43
C TRP A 172 -5.97 17.21 -16.10
N VAL A 173 -5.50 18.39 -15.69
CA VAL A 173 -6.33 19.54 -15.34
C VAL A 173 -6.09 20.66 -16.35
N THR A 174 -7.13 21.05 -17.07
CA THR A 174 -7.13 22.26 -17.90
C THR A 174 -7.45 23.48 -17.04
N ARG A 175 -6.53 24.44 -17.01
CA ARG A 175 -6.68 25.69 -16.26
C ARG A 175 -7.54 26.72 -17.01
N PRO A 176 -8.03 27.78 -16.33
CA PRO A 176 -8.79 28.85 -16.97
C PRO A 176 -8.05 29.59 -18.09
N ASP A 177 -6.71 29.57 -18.07
CA ASP A 177 -5.87 30.16 -19.12
C ASP A 177 -5.60 29.21 -20.31
N GLY A 178 -6.15 27.99 -20.28
CA GLY A 178 -6.00 26.98 -21.32
C GLY A 178 -4.75 26.10 -21.17
N THR A 179 -3.90 26.32 -20.18
CA THR A 179 -2.75 25.44 -19.91
C THR A 179 -3.23 24.11 -19.31
N GLU A 180 -2.60 23.01 -19.73
CA GLU A 180 -2.86 21.69 -19.17
C GLU A 180 -1.72 21.31 -18.23
N ILE A 181 -2.07 20.80 -17.06
CA ILE A 181 -1.11 20.29 -16.09
C ILE A 181 -1.50 18.90 -15.61
N LEU A 182 -0.51 18.09 -15.26
CA LEU A 182 -0.72 16.84 -14.57
C LEU A 182 -0.88 17.12 -13.07
N LYS A 183 -1.99 16.70 -12.46
CA LYS A 183 -2.18 16.72 -11.01
C LYS A 183 -2.01 15.31 -10.46
N THR A 184 -1.00 15.12 -9.62
CA THR A 184 -0.82 13.90 -8.82
C THR A 184 -1.36 14.14 -7.42
N THR A 185 -2.19 13.22 -6.93
CA THR A 185 -2.75 13.26 -5.56
C THR A 185 -2.26 12.04 -4.79
N VAL A 186 -1.61 12.25 -3.65
CA VAL A 186 -1.07 11.21 -2.76
C VAL A 186 -1.85 11.20 -1.44
N THR A 187 -2.50 10.07 -1.14
CA THR A 187 -3.32 9.88 0.06
C THR A 187 -3.04 8.56 0.76
N GLU A 188 -3.69 8.40 1.90
CA GLU A 188 -4.04 7.10 2.44
C GLU A 188 -4.80 6.26 1.41
N PHE A 189 -4.42 5.00 1.27
CA PHE A 189 -5.25 3.97 0.70
C PHE A 189 -6.19 3.52 1.82
N ASP A 190 -7.42 4.03 1.81
CA ASP A 190 -8.48 3.63 2.75
C ASP A 190 -9.38 2.56 2.10
N ARG A 191 -10.48 2.19 2.75
CA ARG A 191 -11.44 1.21 2.20
C ARG A 191 -11.94 1.60 0.81
N ARG A 192 -12.11 2.89 0.50
CA ARG A 192 -12.63 3.34 -0.81
C ARG A 192 -11.63 3.09 -1.93
N GLY A 193 -10.34 3.01 -1.61
CA GLY A 193 -9.30 2.62 -2.56
C GLY A 193 -9.50 1.22 -3.15
N TRP A 194 -10.24 0.34 -2.47
CA TRP A 194 -10.56 -1.02 -2.94
C TRP A 194 -11.77 -1.07 -3.88
N GLY A 195 -12.31 0.08 -4.29
CA GLY A 195 -13.54 0.16 -5.07
C GLY A 195 -14.75 -0.38 -4.29
N SER A 196 -15.69 -1.01 -4.99
CA SER A 196 -16.91 -1.56 -4.37
C SER A 196 -16.62 -2.62 -3.31
N GLY A 197 -15.54 -3.39 -3.46
CA GLY A 197 -15.16 -4.45 -2.50
C GLY A 197 -14.59 -3.94 -1.18
N GLY A 198 -14.29 -2.65 -1.06
CA GLY A 198 -13.74 -2.06 0.16
C GLY A 198 -14.69 -2.08 1.36
N ALA A 199 -16.00 -1.98 1.10
CA ALA A 199 -17.03 -2.07 2.13
C ALA A 199 -17.12 -3.48 2.73
N ASP A 200 -16.74 -4.50 1.97
CA ASP A 200 -16.83 -5.91 2.35
C ASP A 200 -15.58 -6.43 3.07
N LEU A 201 -14.52 -5.60 3.20
CA LEU A 201 -13.33 -5.99 3.96
C LEU A 201 -13.71 -6.20 5.43
N HIS A 202 -13.29 -7.31 6.02
CA HIS A 202 -13.48 -7.57 7.44
C HIS A 202 -12.78 -6.51 8.30
N TRP A 203 -11.54 -6.18 7.91
CA TRP A 203 -10.69 -5.23 8.60
C TRP A 203 -9.67 -4.63 7.63
N TYR A 204 -9.31 -3.37 7.86
CA TYR A 204 -8.25 -2.71 7.10
C TYR A 204 -7.34 -1.82 7.96
N CYS A 205 -6.05 -2.08 7.86
CA CYS A 205 -5.05 -1.57 8.80
C CYS A 205 -4.88 -0.05 8.85
N THR A 206 -5.20 0.68 7.78
CA THR A 206 -4.96 2.13 7.71
C THR A 206 -5.90 2.92 8.62
N GLY A 207 -7.07 2.35 8.96
CA GLY A 207 -8.00 2.94 9.91
C GLY A 207 -7.80 2.49 11.36
N ASP A 208 -7.00 1.46 11.65
CA ASP A 208 -6.93 0.86 12.98
C ASP A 208 -5.81 1.47 13.84
N PRO A 209 -6.09 2.03 15.03
CA PRO A 209 -5.05 2.56 15.92
C PRO A 209 -3.94 1.57 16.27
N GLY A 210 -4.24 0.27 16.32
CA GLY A 210 -3.26 -0.80 16.54
C GLY A 210 -2.18 -0.89 15.45
N ALA A 211 -2.42 -0.34 14.26
CA ALA A 211 -1.41 -0.20 13.21
C ALA A 211 -0.67 1.15 13.24
N HIS A 212 -1.12 2.12 14.04
CA HIS A 212 -0.52 3.46 14.16
C HIS A 212 0.56 3.54 15.26
N VAL A 213 1.35 2.48 15.38
CA VAL A 213 2.38 2.30 16.42
C VAL A 213 3.81 2.41 15.87
N GLY A 214 3.96 2.87 14.62
CA GLY A 214 5.23 2.97 13.91
C GLY A 214 6.24 3.89 14.61
N ALA A 215 7.51 3.46 14.65
CA ALA A 215 8.59 4.28 15.22
C ALA A 215 8.92 5.51 14.36
N LYS A 216 8.63 5.44 13.06
CA LYS A 216 8.80 6.51 12.07
C LYS A 216 7.44 6.90 11.50
N GLN A 217 7.32 8.14 11.04
CA GLN A 217 6.13 8.58 10.30
C GLN A 217 6.12 7.99 8.89
N VAL A 218 4.94 7.90 8.27
CA VAL A 218 4.76 7.29 6.94
C VAL A 218 5.71 7.88 5.89
N TRP A 219 5.89 9.21 5.87
CA TRP A 219 6.80 9.85 4.91
C TRP A 219 8.26 9.40 5.02
N GLU A 220 8.68 8.89 6.19
CA GLU A 220 10.02 8.35 6.45
C GLU A 220 10.09 6.84 6.24
N SER A 221 9.07 6.09 6.67
CA SER A 221 9.07 4.63 6.59
C SER A 221 8.79 4.12 5.18
N MET A 222 8.07 4.89 4.37
CA MET A 222 7.70 4.57 2.99
C MET A 222 8.47 5.44 1.98
N ALA A 223 9.73 5.80 2.32
CA ALA A 223 10.54 6.72 1.53
C ALA A 223 10.82 6.18 0.12
N ASP A 224 11.08 4.88 -0.01
CA ASP A 224 11.38 4.24 -1.29
C ASP A 224 10.13 4.24 -2.19
N GLU A 225 8.96 3.90 -1.64
CA GLU A 225 7.69 3.90 -2.36
C GLU A 225 7.27 5.31 -2.78
N LEU A 226 7.41 6.30 -1.91
CA LEU A 226 7.12 7.69 -2.26
C LEU A 226 8.10 8.23 -3.31
N THR A 227 9.36 7.82 -3.25
CA THR A 227 10.37 8.16 -4.26
C THR A 227 10.02 7.55 -5.61
N GLU A 228 9.60 6.29 -5.65
CA GLU A 228 9.16 5.62 -6.88
C GLU A 228 7.90 6.29 -7.46
N LEU A 229 6.95 6.67 -6.60
CA LEU A 229 5.68 7.27 -7.03
C LEU A 229 5.80 8.69 -7.58
N LEU A 230 6.72 9.49 -7.04
CA LEU A 230 6.82 10.92 -7.31
C LEU A 230 8.09 11.31 -8.07
N GLY A 231 9.12 10.48 -8.04
CA GLY A 231 10.48 10.84 -8.41
C GLY A 231 11.27 11.46 -7.25
N ALA A 232 12.59 11.30 -7.30
CA ALA A 232 13.49 11.64 -6.20
C ALA A 232 13.45 13.12 -5.77
N LYS A 233 13.33 14.06 -6.71
CA LYS A 233 13.34 15.50 -6.38
C LYS A 233 12.01 15.95 -5.78
N ALA A 234 10.90 15.50 -6.33
CA ALA A 234 9.57 15.77 -5.78
C ALA A 234 9.41 15.15 -4.38
N TYR A 235 9.86 13.91 -4.18
CA TYR A 235 9.86 13.30 -2.84
C TYR A 235 10.77 14.07 -1.87
N ALA A 236 11.97 14.50 -2.28
CA ALA A 236 12.85 15.27 -1.41
C ALA A 236 12.20 16.58 -0.92
N GLU A 237 11.46 17.28 -1.79
CA GLU A 237 10.71 18.47 -1.40
C GLU A 237 9.56 18.12 -0.44
N LEU A 238 8.77 17.09 -0.74
CA LEU A 238 7.70 16.59 0.14
C LEU A 238 8.24 16.22 1.52
N ALA A 239 9.33 15.45 1.58
CA ALA A 239 9.99 15.05 2.81
C ALA A 239 10.50 16.26 3.61
N ALA A 240 11.04 17.28 2.94
CA ALA A 240 11.44 18.53 3.59
C ALA A 240 10.23 19.27 4.20
N MET A 241 9.09 19.31 3.50
CA MET A 241 7.84 19.86 4.03
C MET A 241 7.34 19.06 5.23
N CYS A 242 7.26 17.72 5.13
CA CYS A 242 6.84 16.84 6.22
C CYS A 242 7.74 16.98 7.46
N LYS A 243 9.07 17.03 7.28
CA LYS A 243 10.04 17.22 8.37
C LYS A 243 9.90 18.58 9.07
N ARG A 244 9.56 19.65 8.33
CA ARG A 244 9.25 20.95 8.95
C ARG A 244 7.92 20.87 9.69
N ARG A 245 6.90 20.27 9.05
CA ARG A 245 5.55 20.18 9.57
C ARG A 245 5.45 19.36 10.85
N SER A 246 6.20 18.26 10.96
CA SER A 246 6.21 17.38 12.13
C SER A 246 6.69 18.09 13.41
N LYS A 247 7.51 19.14 13.28
CA LYS A 247 7.94 19.98 14.41
C LYS A 247 6.91 21.00 14.86
N LEU A 248 5.92 21.30 14.01
CA LEU A 248 4.88 22.30 14.27
C LEU A 248 3.57 21.67 14.75
N GLY A 249 3.37 20.36 14.55
CA GLY A 249 2.17 19.61 14.96
C GLY A 249 0.96 19.82 14.05
N LEU A 250 0.31 18.75 13.59
CA LEU A 250 -0.85 18.84 12.68
C LEU A 250 -2.06 19.51 13.33
N ILE A 251 -2.85 20.24 12.53
CA ILE A 251 -4.21 20.64 12.94
C ILE A 251 -5.12 19.42 12.85
N ALA A 252 -5.03 18.70 11.74
CA ALA A 252 -5.80 17.49 11.48
C ALA A 252 -4.94 16.24 11.69
N VAL A 253 -4.74 15.84 12.95
CA VAL A 253 -4.05 14.58 13.29
C VAL A 253 -4.92 13.40 12.88
N HIS A 254 -4.32 12.38 12.24
CA HIS A 254 -5.04 11.17 11.84
C HIS A 254 -5.75 10.54 13.06
N PRO A 255 -7.06 10.28 13.01
CA PRO A 255 -7.80 9.79 14.18
C PRO A 255 -7.19 8.50 14.76
N ALA A 256 -6.74 7.59 13.91
CA ALA A 256 -6.10 6.36 14.38
C ALA A 256 -4.75 6.61 15.08
N THR A 257 -3.99 7.63 14.64
CA THR A 257 -2.75 8.01 15.34
C THR A 257 -3.06 8.62 16.70
N ARG A 258 -4.05 9.52 16.77
CA ARG A 258 -4.46 10.16 18.02
C ARG A 258 -5.00 9.17 19.05
N LEU A 259 -5.61 8.07 18.62
CA LEU A 259 -6.14 7.02 19.50
C LEU A 259 -5.08 6.00 19.93
N ALA A 260 -3.95 5.93 19.22
CA ALA A 260 -2.82 5.06 19.56
C ALA A 260 -1.85 5.70 20.59
N GLU A 261 -1.92 7.03 20.76
CA GLU A 261 -1.19 7.82 21.77
C GLU A 261 -1.89 7.80 23.14
#